data_AF-K5WLH2-F1
#
_entry.id   AF-K5WLH2-F1
#
_cell.length_a   1.000
_cell.length_b   1.000
_cell.length_c   1.000
_cell.angle_alpha   90.00
_cell.angle_beta   90.00
_cell.angle_gamma   90.00
#
_symmetry.space_group_name_H-M   'P 1'
#
loop_
_entity.id
_entity.type
_entity.pdbx_description
1 polymer ?
#
loop_
_entity_poly.entity_id
_entity_poly.type
_entity_poly.pdbx_seq_one_letter_code
_entity_poly.pdbx_strand_id
1 'polypeptide(L)'
;MLQTQTAALSPLPGAVFGADGVSGALASETAVVHVAYDVAAPPPRPPGAWTRFVCVSDTHARTFAVPDGDVLLHSGDLTESGTLAEVRATVEWLAGMPHRAKIIIAGNHDLTLDDHEDWYGEEYARWHRRGKEDVDAVREVLTGDEARDAGVVYLQDATHEFQAKEGGRTWTVYGSPWSPYFCNWAFNYERGLHAEALISKIAQTDILLTHGPPAGILDRTMTGDSVGCEALAARLPRLQPRLHVFGHIHEDHGVRVCEWQSSGTGPGSGPGSHRTVFVNAANYPGGPRRRGPNGRLYGVGQGAFQPVIVDLCDTVPPSAEAAGSDV
;
A
#
# COMPACT_ATOMS: atom_id res chain seq x y z
N MET A 1 21.12 -32.76 -0.86
CA MET A 1 20.53 -32.02 -1.98
C MET A 1 19.03 -32.27 -1.94
N LEU A 2 18.26 -31.40 -1.26
CA LEU A 2 16.81 -31.40 -1.41
C LEU A 2 16.46 -30.35 -2.45
N GLN A 3 15.90 -30.80 -3.56
CA GLN A 3 15.23 -29.94 -4.53
C GLN A 3 13.96 -29.40 -3.86
N THR A 4 13.94 -28.10 -3.56
CA THR A 4 12.72 -27.38 -3.23
C THR A 4 11.90 -27.27 -4.51
N GLN A 5 10.88 -28.12 -4.64
CA GLN A 5 9.83 -27.91 -5.65
C GLN A 5 9.10 -26.62 -5.30
N THR A 6 9.21 -25.61 -6.17
CA THR A 6 8.33 -24.46 -6.22
C THR A 6 6.91 -24.96 -6.51
N ALA A 7 6.11 -25.15 -5.47
CA ALA A 7 4.69 -25.33 -5.61
C ALA A 7 4.13 -23.99 -6.11
N ALA A 8 3.63 -23.97 -7.35
CA ALA A 8 2.81 -22.86 -7.82
C ALA A 8 1.58 -22.76 -6.91
N LEU A 9 1.51 -21.69 -6.11
CA LEU A 9 0.36 -21.40 -5.28
C LEU A 9 -0.88 -21.34 -6.18
N SER A 10 -1.85 -22.21 -5.91
CA SER A 10 -3.17 -22.17 -6.56
C SER A 10 -3.84 -20.82 -6.24
N PRO A 11 -4.70 -20.29 -7.13
CA PRO A 11 -5.42 -19.06 -6.84
C PRO A 11 -6.16 -19.17 -5.49
N LEU A 12 -6.17 -18.08 -4.72
CA LEU A 12 -6.85 -18.01 -3.42
C LEU A 12 -8.29 -18.53 -3.59
N PRO A 13 -8.80 -19.38 -2.67
CA PRO A 13 -10.15 -19.91 -2.79
C PRO A 13 -11.18 -18.78 -2.95
N GLY A 14 -11.90 -18.74 -4.08
CA GLY A 14 -12.92 -17.74 -4.38
C GLY A 14 -12.45 -16.46 -5.06
N ALA A 15 -11.14 -16.29 -5.30
CA ALA A 15 -10.57 -15.18 -6.06
C ALA A 15 -10.52 -15.50 -7.55
N VAL A 16 -11.19 -14.70 -8.38
CA VAL A 16 -10.99 -14.71 -9.83
C VAL A 16 -10.09 -13.54 -10.20
N PHE A 17 -8.93 -13.83 -10.78
CA PHE A 17 -8.01 -12.81 -11.25
C PHE A 17 -8.26 -12.54 -12.73
N GLY A 18 -8.65 -11.31 -13.07
CA GLY A 18 -8.69 -10.86 -14.45
C GLY A 18 -7.27 -10.77 -15.00
N ALA A 19 -7.02 -11.41 -16.15
CA ALA A 19 -5.76 -11.34 -16.88
C ALA A 19 -5.88 -10.26 -17.97
N ASP A 20 -6.02 -9.00 -17.57
CA ASP A 20 -6.02 -7.90 -18.54
C ASP A 20 -4.66 -7.21 -18.49
N GLY A 21 -3.74 -7.79 -19.25
CA GLY A 21 -2.69 -6.99 -19.85
C GLY A 21 -3.32 -6.02 -20.86
N VAL A 22 -2.78 -4.80 -20.91
CA VAL A 22 -2.88 -3.77 -21.98
C VAL A 22 -3.80 -2.56 -21.69
N SER A 23 -3.20 -1.37 -21.88
CA SER A 23 -3.78 -0.04 -22.14
C SER A 23 -4.44 0.75 -21.00
N GLY A 24 -3.65 1.66 -20.41
CA GLY A 24 -4.08 2.98 -19.91
C GLY A 24 -4.91 3.00 -18.62
N ALA A 25 -6.09 2.38 -18.64
CA ALA A 25 -7.01 2.35 -17.50
C ALA A 25 -7.82 1.04 -17.43
N LEU A 26 -7.98 0.50 -16.22
CA LEU A 26 -8.89 -0.60 -15.90
C LEU A 26 -10.16 -0.01 -15.28
N ALA A 27 -11.33 -0.20 -15.90
CA ALA A 27 -12.58 0.42 -15.45
C ALA A 27 -13.65 -0.61 -15.09
N SER A 28 -14.42 -0.32 -14.05
CA SER A 28 -15.59 -1.08 -13.60
C SER A 28 -16.62 -0.11 -13.00
N GLU A 29 -17.81 -0.61 -12.64
CA GLU A 29 -18.86 0.20 -12.01
C GLU A 29 -18.44 0.78 -10.64
N THR A 30 -17.45 0.18 -9.97
CA THR A 30 -17.08 0.52 -8.59
C THR A 30 -15.67 1.09 -8.45
N ALA A 31 -14.83 0.96 -9.48
CA ALA A 31 -13.45 1.42 -9.51
C ALA A 31 -12.96 1.74 -10.93
N VAL A 32 -12.18 2.81 -11.10
CA VAL A 32 -11.41 3.12 -12.31
C VAL A 32 -9.95 3.32 -11.91
N VAL A 33 -9.04 2.60 -12.55
CA VAL A 33 -7.60 2.63 -12.23
C VAL A 33 -6.82 3.16 -13.42
N HIS A 34 -5.94 4.13 -13.22
CA HIS A 34 -5.09 4.71 -14.25
C HIS A 34 -3.62 4.46 -13.91
N VAL A 35 -2.90 3.83 -14.84
CA VAL A 35 -1.48 3.44 -14.69
C VAL A 35 -0.56 4.11 -15.69
N ALA A 36 -1.13 4.82 -16.68
CA ALA A 36 -0.41 5.57 -17.69
C ALA A 36 -1.16 6.87 -18.04
N TYR A 37 -0.58 8.03 -17.74
CA TYR A 37 -1.18 9.34 -18.00
C TYR A 37 -0.11 10.46 -17.98
N ASP A 38 -0.48 11.69 -18.35
CA ASP A 38 0.37 12.87 -18.09
C ASP A 38 0.13 13.36 -16.66
N VAL A 39 1.17 13.38 -15.83
CA VAL A 39 1.06 13.83 -14.43
C VAL A 39 0.63 15.30 -14.34
N ALA A 40 0.98 16.13 -15.32
CA ALA A 40 0.56 17.52 -15.38
C ALA A 40 -0.89 17.70 -15.87
N ALA A 41 -1.49 16.67 -16.45
CA ALA A 41 -2.85 16.65 -16.96
C ALA A 41 -3.51 15.29 -16.66
N PRO A 42 -3.81 15.00 -15.38
CA PRO A 42 -4.35 13.69 -14.99
C PRO A 42 -5.72 13.46 -15.66
N PRO A 43 -6.12 12.19 -15.86
CA PRO A 43 -7.38 11.85 -16.50
C PRO A 43 -8.58 12.52 -15.81
N PRO A 44 -9.66 12.87 -16.54
CA PRO A 44 -10.84 13.44 -15.92
C PRO A 44 -11.42 12.48 -14.86
N ARG A 45 -12.01 13.04 -13.81
CA ARG A 45 -12.69 12.24 -12.78
C ARG A 45 -13.98 11.63 -13.36
N PRO A 46 -14.35 10.39 -12.98
CA PRO A 46 -15.64 9.83 -13.36
C PRO A 46 -16.79 10.74 -12.90
N PRO A 47 -17.89 10.84 -13.68
CA PRO A 47 -19.04 11.64 -13.27
C PRO A 47 -19.74 11.02 -12.06
N GLY A 48 -20.27 11.87 -11.17
CA GLY A 48 -21.00 11.46 -9.97
C GLY A 48 -20.14 11.51 -8.70
N ALA A 49 -20.51 10.69 -7.70
CA ALA A 49 -19.84 10.64 -6.41
C ALA A 49 -18.71 9.61 -6.43
N TRP A 50 -17.48 10.08 -6.66
CA TRP A 50 -16.26 9.28 -6.71
C TRP A 50 -15.16 9.96 -5.92
N THR A 51 -14.36 9.19 -5.20
CA THR A 51 -13.15 9.66 -4.51
C THR A 51 -11.91 9.21 -5.28
N ARG A 52 -11.00 10.14 -5.58
CA ARG A 52 -9.73 9.88 -6.25
C ARG A 52 -8.61 9.67 -5.25
N PHE A 53 -8.03 8.47 -5.26
CA PHE A 53 -6.84 8.10 -4.51
C PHE A 53 -5.62 8.14 -5.42
N VAL A 54 -4.53 8.75 -4.95
CA VAL A 54 -3.22 8.72 -5.60
C VAL A 54 -2.30 7.86 -4.75
N CYS A 55 -1.84 6.75 -5.33
CA CYS A 55 -1.08 5.72 -4.62
C CYS A 55 0.40 5.85 -4.96
N VAL A 56 1.22 5.97 -3.92
CA VAL A 56 2.69 6.05 -3.97
C VAL A 56 3.31 5.17 -2.87
N SER A 57 4.58 4.82 -3.02
CA SER A 57 5.36 4.05 -2.05
C SER A 57 6.84 4.14 -2.39
N ASP A 58 7.71 3.75 -1.46
CA ASP A 58 9.14 3.54 -1.72
C ASP A 58 9.77 4.77 -2.38
N THR A 59 9.51 5.93 -1.78
CA THR A 59 10.04 7.20 -2.26
C THR A 59 11.48 7.40 -1.81
N HIS A 60 11.86 6.79 -0.68
CA HIS A 60 13.22 6.77 -0.16
C HIS A 60 13.83 8.18 -0.13
N ALA A 61 13.19 9.10 0.59
CA ALA A 61 13.58 10.51 0.72
C ALA A 61 13.70 11.29 -0.62
N ARG A 62 13.11 10.78 -1.70
CA ARG A 62 13.02 11.50 -2.99
C ARG A 62 11.63 12.10 -3.16
N THR A 63 11.59 13.23 -3.86
CA THR A 63 10.34 13.87 -4.26
C THR A 63 9.98 13.49 -5.68
N PHE A 64 8.69 13.29 -5.94
CA PHE A 64 8.17 12.96 -7.26
C PHE A 64 7.08 13.93 -7.68
N ALA A 65 6.85 14.03 -8.98
CA ALA A 65 5.64 14.67 -9.48
C ALA A 65 4.44 13.77 -9.15
N VAL A 66 3.50 14.30 -8.38
CA VAL A 66 2.29 13.60 -7.96
C VAL A 66 1.10 14.32 -8.59
N PRO A 67 0.20 13.62 -9.30
CA PRO A 67 -0.97 14.25 -9.90
C PRO A 67 -1.94 14.75 -8.84
N ASP A 68 -2.89 15.60 -9.25
CA ASP A 68 -4.01 15.99 -8.40
C ASP A 68 -4.93 14.80 -8.05
N GLY A 69 -5.45 14.82 -6.83
CA GLY A 69 -6.33 13.80 -6.27
C GLY A 69 -7.00 14.28 -4.99
N ASP A 70 -7.98 13.52 -4.49
CA ASP A 70 -8.64 13.87 -3.21
C ASP A 70 -7.78 13.43 -2.02
N VAL A 71 -7.16 12.25 -2.14
CA VAL A 71 -6.42 11.57 -1.07
C VAL A 71 -5.11 11.02 -1.63
N LEU A 72 -4.01 11.26 -0.94
CA LEU A 72 -2.73 10.59 -1.18
C LEU A 72 -2.57 9.42 -0.21
N LEU A 73 -2.13 8.27 -0.72
CA LEU A 73 -1.78 7.09 0.06
C LEU A 73 -0.29 6.78 -0.16
N HIS A 74 0.50 6.71 0.92
CA HIS A 74 1.91 6.33 0.86
C HIS A 74 2.18 5.05 1.67
N SER A 75 2.51 3.94 1.00
CA SER A 75 2.66 2.62 1.65
C SER A 75 4.07 2.28 2.15
N GLY A 76 4.74 3.24 2.80
CA GLY A 76 6.03 3.00 3.45
C GLY A 76 7.26 3.31 2.60
N ASP A 77 8.42 3.19 3.25
CA ASP A 77 9.73 3.62 2.75
C ASP A 77 9.73 5.09 2.35
N LEU A 78 9.34 5.91 3.32
CA LEU A 78 9.33 7.38 3.25
C LEU A 78 10.77 7.93 3.16
N THR A 79 11.73 7.20 3.72
CA THR A 79 13.12 7.60 3.88
C THR A 79 14.10 6.53 3.36
N GLU A 80 15.39 6.87 3.28
CA GLU A 80 16.45 5.89 2.98
C GLU A 80 16.93 5.16 4.24
N SER A 81 16.92 5.85 5.38
CA SER A 81 17.46 5.33 6.64
C SER A 81 16.77 5.87 7.90
N GLY A 82 15.68 6.62 7.78
CA GLY A 82 14.94 7.16 8.92
C GLY A 82 15.64 8.31 9.62
N THR A 83 16.59 9.03 9.00
CA THR A 83 17.18 10.20 9.70
C THR A 83 16.15 11.30 9.90
N LEU A 84 16.28 12.12 10.95
CA LEU A 84 15.37 13.25 11.18
C LEU A 84 15.32 14.22 9.98
N ALA A 85 16.45 14.41 9.30
CA ALA A 85 16.52 15.25 8.12
C ALA A 85 15.72 14.67 6.94
N GLU A 86 15.80 13.35 6.72
CA GLU A 86 15.02 12.68 5.68
C GLU A 86 13.53 12.73 5.98
N VAL A 87 13.12 12.42 7.22
CA VAL A 87 11.71 12.48 7.63
C VAL A 87 11.15 13.89 7.45
N ARG A 88 11.89 14.92 7.87
CA ARG A 88 11.49 16.33 7.69
C ARG A 88 11.33 16.69 6.21
N ALA A 89 12.31 16.35 5.38
CA ALA A 89 12.23 16.63 3.95
C ALA A 89 11.03 15.94 3.28
N THR A 90 10.74 14.69 3.65
CA THR A 90 9.58 13.95 3.14
C THR A 90 8.26 14.56 3.60
N VAL A 91 8.11 14.90 4.88
CA VAL A 91 6.88 15.53 5.39
C VAL A 91 6.67 16.92 4.80
N GLU A 92 7.72 17.73 4.64
CA GLU A 92 7.62 19.03 3.96
C GLU A 92 7.15 18.90 2.51
N TRP A 93 7.65 17.90 1.78
CA TRP A 93 7.18 17.59 0.42
C TRP A 93 5.71 17.17 0.39
N LEU A 94 5.29 16.29 1.32
CA LEU A 94 3.89 15.87 1.45
C LEU A 94 2.98 17.06 1.80
N ALA A 95 3.39 17.89 2.76
CA ALA A 95 2.63 19.05 3.21
C ALA A 95 2.39 20.07 2.09
N GLY A 96 3.33 20.21 1.15
CA GLY A 96 3.19 21.06 -0.02
C GLY A 96 2.17 20.59 -1.07
N MET A 97 1.62 19.38 -0.94
CA MET A 97 0.67 18.83 -1.91
C MET A 97 -0.78 19.28 -1.66
N PRO A 98 -1.61 19.43 -2.71
CA PRO A 98 -2.98 19.92 -2.60
C PRO A 98 -3.98 18.90 -2.03
N HIS A 99 -3.59 17.63 -1.91
CA HIS A 99 -4.46 16.57 -1.37
C HIS A 99 -4.95 16.93 0.03
N ARG A 100 -6.25 16.74 0.30
CA ARG A 100 -6.85 17.09 1.60
C ARG A 100 -6.35 16.17 2.71
N ALA A 101 -6.17 14.89 2.41
CA ALA A 101 -5.61 13.90 3.31
C ALA A 101 -4.40 13.21 2.65
N LYS A 102 -3.32 13.04 3.39
CA LYS A 102 -2.13 12.27 3.02
C LYS A 102 -1.93 11.19 4.08
N ILE A 103 -2.42 10.00 3.80
CA ILE A 103 -2.35 8.88 4.74
C ILE A 103 -1.10 8.07 4.42
N ILE A 104 -0.23 7.93 5.41
CA ILE A 104 1.09 7.34 5.25
C ILE A 104 1.32 6.27 6.30
N ILE A 105 2.10 5.25 5.94
CA ILE A 105 2.66 4.26 6.87
C ILE A 105 4.19 4.27 6.74
N ALA A 106 4.88 3.66 7.70
CA ALA A 106 6.30 3.37 7.59
C ALA A 106 6.57 2.14 6.69
N GLY A 107 7.83 1.96 6.29
CA GLY A 107 8.36 0.75 5.70
C GLY A 107 9.71 0.36 6.32
N ASN A 108 10.39 -0.61 5.72
CA ASN A 108 11.60 -1.18 6.29
C ASN A 108 12.81 -0.22 6.30
N HIS A 109 12.78 0.88 5.55
CA HIS A 109 13.81 1.93 5.56
C HIS A 109 13.56 3.05 6.57
N ASP A 110 12.38 3.11 7.18
CA ASP A 110 12.00 4.15 8.14
C ASP A 110 12.47 3.81 9.56
N LEU A 111 13.77 3.56 9.69
CA LEU A 111 14.41 2.87 10.82
C LEU A 111 14.03 3.39 12.20
N THR A 112 13.99 4.72 12.36
CA THR A 112 13.69 5.40 13.62
C THR A 112 12.24 5.28 14.08
N LEU A 113 11.34 4.86 13.18
CA LEU A 113 9.93 4.68 13.52
C LEU A 113 9.68 3.32 14.17
N ASP A 114 10.62 2.39 14.01
CA ASP A 114 10.49 1.05 14.53
C ASP A 114 10.91 0.95 16.00
N ASP A 115 9.90 0.98 16.86
CA ASP A 115 10.03 0.85 18.30
C ASP A 115 9.70 -0.55 18.83
N HIS A 116 9.50 -1.55 17.95
CA HIS A 116 9.24 -2.90 18.41
C HIS A 116 10.45 -3.46 19.14
N GLU A 117 10.28 -3.90 20.38
CA GLU A 117 11.33 -4.56 21.16
C GLU A 117 12.67 -3.76 21.22
N ASP A 118 12.60 -2.42 21.16
CA ASP A 118 13.78 -1.51 21.07
C ASP A 118 14.68 -1.79 19.84
N TRP A 119 14.12 -2.32 18.75
CA TRP A 119 14.86 -2.70 17.54
C TRP A 119 15.78 -1.58 17.03
N TYR A 120 15.27 -0.35 16.89
CA TYR A 120 16.12 0.77 16.49
C TYR A 120 17.23 1.05 17.52
N GLY A 121 16.92 0.95 18.81
CA GLY A 121 17.87 1.15 19.89
C GLY A 121 19.04 0.16 19.86
N GLU A 122 18.81 -1.06 19.38
CA GLU A 122 19.80 -2.12 19.23
C GLU A 122 20.53 -2.05 17.87
N GLU A 123 19.82 -1.73 16.79
CA GLU A 123 20.30 -1.87 15.41
C GLU A 123 20.80 -0.56 14.77
N TYR A 124 20.57 0.61 15.39
CA TYR A 124 20.94 1.91 14.78
C TYR A 124 22.41 1.96 14.34
N ALA A 125 23.33 1.33 15.06
CA ALA A 125 24.77 1.43 14.80
C ALA A 125 25.16 0.84 13.43
N ARG A 126 24.32 -0.03 12.85
CA ARG A 126 24.50 -0.57 11.50
C ARG A 126 24.35 0.50 10.42
N TRP A 127 23.55 1.53 10.68
CA TRP A 127 23.13 2.54 9.70
C TRP A 127 23.56 3.96 10.08
N HIS A 128 23.39 4.35 11.34
CA HIS A 128 23.69 5.68 11.86
C HIS A 128 25.02 5.73 12.61
N ARG A 129 26.10 5.81 11.83
CA ARG A 129 27.49 5.83 12.36
C ARG A 129 27.81 7.02 13.28
N ARG A 130 26.98 8.07 13.26
CA ARG A 130 27.17 9.29 14.06
C ARG A 130 26.45 9.26 15.41
N GLY A 131 25.70 8.20 15.71
CA GLY A 131 24.91 8.06 16.92
C GLY A 131 23.43 7.80 16.62
N LYS A 132 22.65 7.58 17.69
CA LYS A 132 21.20 7.47 17.61
C LYS A 132 20.60 8.82 17.18
N GLU A 133 19.59 8.77 16.32
CA GLU A 133 18.73 9.91 16.04
C GLU A 133 17.79 10.16 17.23
N ASP A 134 17.26 11.37 17.30
CA ASP A 134 16.20 11.73 18.25
C ASP A 134 14.84 11.22 17.72
N VAL A 135 14.44 10.05 18.22
CA VAL A 135 13.20 9.38 17.78
C VAL A 135 11.94 10.17 18.14
N ASP A 136 11.97 10.95 19.22
CA ASP A 136 10.83 11.79 19.63
C ASP A 136 10.69 12.97 18.67
N ALA A 137 11.81 13.61 18.30
CA ALA A 137 11.80 14.65 17.28
C ALA A 137 11.35 14.12 15.91
N VAL A 138 11.73 12.89 15.55
CA VAL A 138 11.26 12.24 14.32
C VAL A 138 9.75 12.04 14.35
N ARG A 139 9.21 11.51 15.46
CA ARG A 139 7.76 11.29 15.62
C ARG A 139 6.98 12.59 15.62
N GLU A 140 7.52 13.65 16.22
CA GLU A 140 6.91 14.97 16.21
C GLU A 140 6.76 15.51 14.79
N VAL A 141 7.76 15.33 13.92
CA VAL A 141 7.67 15.75 12.51
C VAL A 141 6.53 15.04 11.77
N LEU A 142 6.32 13.75 12.03
CA LEU A 142 5.28 12.96 11.34
C LEU A 142 3.87 13.16 11.90
N THR A 143 3.77 13.43 13.19
CA THR A 143 2.50 13.35 13.92
C THR A 143 2.10 14.65 14.60
N GLY A 144 2.98 15.64 14.69
CA GLY A 144 2.75 16.93 15.34
C GLY A 144 1.76 17.82 14.58
N ASP A 145 1.51 19.00 15.14
CA ASP A 145 0.46 19.90 14.64
C ASP A 145 0.73 20.39 13.21
N GLU A 146 1.99 20.65 12.85
CA GLU A 146 2.35 21.03 11.47
C GLU A 146 1.96 19.96 10.44
N ALA A 147 2.19 18.68 10.76
CA ALA A 147 1.81 17.56 9.89
C ALA A 147 0.29 17.42 9.81
N ARG A 148 -0.40 17.50 10.96
CA ARG A 148 -1.87 17.40 11.04
C ARG A 148 -2.57 18.53 10.28
N ASP A 149 -2.11 19.77 10.44
CA ASP A 149 -2.66 20.95 9.76
C ASP A 149 -2.45 20.87 8.25
N ALA A 150 -1.36 20.22 7.82
CA ALA A 150 -1.11 19.90 6.42
C ALA A 150 -1.90 18.68 5.90
N GLY A 151 -2.72 18.05 6.74
CA GLY A 151 -3.54 16.88 6.41
C GLY A 151 -2.75 15.57 6.33
N VAL A 152 -1.56 15.49 6.91
CA VAL A 152 -0.76 14.26 7.00
C VAL A 152 -1.25 13.41 8.17
N VAL A 153 -1.45 12.12 7.92
CA VAL A 153 -1.88 11.14 8.92
C VAL A 153 -0.96 9.93 8.84
N TYR A 154 -0.14 9.74 9.87
CA TYR A 154 0.70 8.55 10.02
C TYR A 154 -0.07 7.42 10.73
N LEU A 155 -0.02 6.21 10.17
CA LEU A 155 -0.62 5.01 10.76
C LEU A 155 0.44 3.94 11.02
N GLN A 156 0.33 3.29 12.18
CA GLN A 156 1.11 2.11 12.56
C GLN A 156 0.18 1.17 13.33
N ASP A 157 -0.25 0.09 12.66
CA ASP A 157 -1.23 -0.88 13.16
C ASP A 157 -2.53 -0.23 13.69
N ALA A 158 -3.04 0.74 12.94
CA ALA A 158 -4.17 1.56 13.34
C ALA A 158 -5.17 1.76 12.20
N THR A 159 -6.44 1.88 12.59
CA THR A 159 -7.53 2.33 11.71
C THR A 159 -7.70 3.84 11.81
N HIS A 160 -7.99 4.49 10.69
CA HIS A 160 -8.40 5.88 10.64
C HIS A 160 -9.65 6.03 9.77
N GLU A 161 -10.58 6.88 10.23
CA GLU A 161 -11.78 7.25 9.49
C GLU A 161 -11.68 8.68 9.03
N PHE A 162 -12.05 8.93 7.77
CA PHE A 162 -12.00 10.28 7.20
C PHE A 162 -13.03 10.48 6.09
N GLN A 163 -13.27 11.75 5.77
CA GLN A 163 -14.04 12.15 4.59
C GLN A 163 -13.13 12.88 3.62
N ALA A 164 -13.01 12.38 2.40
CA ALA A 164 -12.22 13.04 1.34
C ALA A 164 -12.85 14.37 0.91
N LYS A 165 -14.17 14.51 1.07
CA LYS A 165 -14.97 15.69 0.70
C LYS A 165 -15.95 15.99 1.83
N GLU A 166 -16.19 17.26 2.09
CA GLU A 166 -17.15 17.67 3.12
C GLU A 166 -18.55 17.15 2.79
N GLY A 167 -19.17 16.45 3.74
CA GLY A 167 -20.48 15.81 3.54
C GLY A 167 -20.46 14.60 2.60
N GLY A 168 -19.28 14.13 2.20
CA GLY A 168 -19.10 12.94 1.37
C GLY A 168 -19.15 11.63 2.17
N ARG A 169 -18.83 10.53 1.49
CA ARG A 169 -18.68 9.20 2.11
C ARG A 169 -17.55 9.21 3.15
N THR A 170 -17.78 8.56 4.29
CA THR A 170 -16.74 8.19 5.25
C THR A 170 -15.98 6.97 4.76
N TRP A 171 -14.65 7.07 4.69
CA TRP A 171 -13.73 6.00 4.33
C TRP A 171 -13.02 5.48 5.57
N THR A 172 -12.83 4.16 5.65
CA THR A 172 -11.91 3.54 6.62
C THR A 172 -10.60 3.18 5.94
N VAL A 173 -9.50 3.43 6.63
CA VAL A 173 -8.16 2.96 6.24
C VAL A 173 -7.51 2.24 7.42
N TYR A 174 -6.89 1.08 7.17
CA TYR A 174 -6.00 0.43 8.14
C TYR A 174 -4.58 0.46 7.58
N GLY A 175 -3.61 0.86 8.40
CA GLY A 175 -2.20 0.96 7.99
C GLY A 175 -1.27 0.10 8.85
N SER A 176 -0.36 -0.65 8.22
CA SER A 176 0.61 -1.52 8.90
C SER A 176 1.97 -1.53 8.18
N PRO A 177 3.09 -1.22 8.87
CA PRO A 177 4.41 -1.11 8.22
C PRO A 177 5.12 -2.46 8.04
N TRP A 178 4.57 -3.52 8.63
CA TRP A 178 5.22 -4.81 8.75
C TRP A 178 5.40 -5.52 7.40
N SER A 179 6.56 -6.17 7.20
CA SER A 179 6.83 -7.06 6.08
C SER A 179 7.57 -8.34 6.51
N PRO A 180 7.45 -9.46 5.75
CA PRO A 180 8.23 -10.66 6.03
C PRO A 180 9.73 -10.39 6.02
N TYR A 181 10.46 -11.03 6.94
CA TYR A 181 11.89 -10.79 7.16
C TYR A 181 12.72 -10.72 5.87
N PHE A 182 13.52 -9.66 5.75
CA PHE A 182 14.50 -9.42 4.72
C PHE A 182 15.67 -8.60 5.29
N CYS A 183 16.86 -9.19 5.34
CA CYS A 183 18.11 -8.48 5.69
C CYS A 183 18.14 -7.75 7.05
N ASN A 184 17.28 -8.11 8.01
CA ASN A 184 17.14 -7.45 9.31
C ASN A 184 17.01 -5.92 9.15
N TRP A 185 16.03 -5.50 8.37
CA TRP A 185 15.57 -4.12 8.30
C TRP A 185 14.45 -3.89 9.31
N ALA A 186 14.02 -2.63 9.47
CA ALA A 186 12.92 -2.28 10.35
C ALA A 186 11.61 -3.00 9.94
N PHE A 187 10.71 -3.17 10.90
CA PHE A 187 9.37 -3.72 10.73
C PHE A 187 9.36 -5.11 10.07
N ASN A 188 10.37 -5.92 10.35
CA ASN A 188 10.46 -7.29 9.87
C ASN A 188 9.79 -8.27 10.85
N TYR A 189 9.10 -9.28 10.32
CA TYR A 189 8.60 -10.40 11.11
C TYR A 189 8.91 -11.75 10.48
N GLU A 190 8.97 -12.79 11.31
CA GLU A 190 9.10 -14.16 10.84
C GLU A 190 7.80 -14.67 10.20
N ARG A 191 7.94 -15.44 9.10
CA ARG A 191 6.79 -16.11 8.47
C ARG A 191 6.17 -17.16 9.42
N GLY A 192 4.97 -17.62 9.08
CA GLY A 192 4.23 -18.59 9.90
C GLY A 192 3.50 -17.91 11.06
N LEU A 193 3.65 -18.42 12.28
CA LEU A 193 2.83 -18.01 13.43
C LEU A 193 2.98 -16.53 13.80
N HIS A 194 4.16 -15.94 13.65
CA HIS A 194 4.37 -14.50 13.89
C HIS A 194 3.60 -13.66 12.86
N ALA A 195 3.70 -14.00 11.58
CA ALA A 195 2.90 -13.39 10.53
C ALA A 195 1.40 -13.53 10.81
N GLU A 196 0.94 -14.72 11.17
CA GLU A 196 -0.48 -14.95 11.51
C GLU A 196 -0.94 -14.07 12.68
N ALA A 197 -0.15 -13.98 13.76
CA ALA A 197 -0.47 -13.16 14.92
C ALA A 197 -0.56 -11.67 14.57
N LEU A 198 0.38 -11.14 13.77
CA LEU A 198 0.38 -9.74 13.33
C LEU A 198 -0.81 -9.44 12.40
N ILE A 199 -0.93 -10.21 11.32
CA ILE A 199 -2.00 -10.04 10.34
C ILE A 199 -3.37 -10.28 10.98
N SER A 200 -3.45 -11.05 12.08
CA SER A 200 -4.72 -11.31 12.77
C SER A 200 -5.39 -10.06 13.37
N LYS A 201 -4.63 -8.97 13.53
CA LYS A 201 -5.09 -7.70 14.10
C LYS A 201 -5.69 -6.75 13.05
N ILE A 202 -5.45 -7.01 11.76
CA ILE A 202 -5.97 -6.18 10.68
C ILE A 202 -7.49 -6.21 10.71
N ALA A 203 -8.09 -5.04 10.92
CA ALA A 203 -9.53 -4.83 10.91
C ALA A 203 -10.06 -4.79 9.46
N GLN A 204 -11.33 -5.13 9.29
CA GLN A 204 -12.02 -4.95 8.02
C GLN A 204 -12.10 -3.45 7.70
N THR A 205 -11.77 -3.06 6.47
CA THR A 205 -11.55 -1.66 6.08
C THR A 205 -11.83 -1.46 4.59
N ASP A 206 -12.17 -0.25 4.16
CA ASP A 206 -12.28 0.08 2.73
C ASP A 206 -10.91 0.08 2.06
N ILE A 207 -9.91 0.62 2.75
CA ILE A 207 -8.55 0.81 2.26
C ILE A 207 -7.58 0.11 3.21
N LEU A 208 -6.71 -0.74 2.66
CA LEU A 208 -5.64 -1.38 3.40
C LEU A 208 -4.29 -0.85 2.89
N LEU A 209 -3.46 -0.35 3.79
CA LEU A 209 -2.06 -0.03 3.53
C LEU A 209 -1.18 -1.05 4.26
N THR A 210 -0.39 -1.82 3.52
CA THR A 210 0.70 -2.62 4.08
C THR A 210 1.98 -2.24 3.38
N HIS A 211 3.13 -2.30 4.04
CA HIS A 211 4.37 -2.03 3.32
C HIS A 211 4.70 -3.14 2.32
N GLY A 212 4.68 -4.41 2.77
CA GLY A 212 4.89 -5.58 1.92
C GLY A 212 3.63 -6.08 1.21
N PRO A 213 3.77 -6.78 0.06
CA PRO A 213 2.66 -7.36 -0.69
C PRO A 213 2.11 -8.65 -0.06
N PRO A 214 0.84 -9.03 -0.34
CA PRO A 214 0.34 -10.39 -0.12
C PRO A 214 0.98 -11.39 -1.08
N ALA A 215 1.17 -12.64 -0.65
CA ALA A 215 1.72 -13.70 -1.49
C ALA A 215 0.90 -13.92 -2.78
N GLY A 216 1.57 -14.01 -3.92
CA GLY A 216 0.97 -14.26 -5.23
C GLY A 216 0.32 -13.05 -5.91
N ILE A 217 0.40 -11.86 -5.31
CA ILE A 217 -0.17 -10.61 -5.83
C ILE A 217 0.92 -9.53 -5.86
N LEU A 218 1.44 -9.26 -7.06
CA LEU A 218 2.43 -8.21 -7.30
C LEU A 218 3.65 -8.29 -6.36
N ASP A 219 4.15 -9.51 -6.17
CA ASP A 219 5.16 -9.88 -5.17
C ASP A 219 6.35 -10.64 -5.77
N ARG A 220 6.58 -10.52 -7.08
CA ARG A 220 7.67 -11.21 -7.78
C ARG A 220 8.94 -10.37 -7.81
N THR A 221 10.01 -10.92 -7.24
CA THR A 221 11.36 -10.35 -7.33
C THR A 221 11.97 -10.55 -8.72
N MET A 222 13.14 -9.95 -8.95
CA MET A 222 13.91 -10.15 -10.19
C MET A 222 14.28 -11.60 -10.49
N THR A 223 14.51 -12.42 -9.47
CA THR A 223 14.84 -13.84 -9.61
C THR A 223 13.61 -14.70 -9.89
N GLY A 224 12.42 -14.09 -9.90
CA GLY A 224 11.14 -14.75 -10.13
C GLY A 224 10.51 -15.32 -8.85
N ASP A 225 11.16 -15.13 -7.70
CA ASP A 225 10.66 -15.60 -6.41
C ASP A 225 9.43 -14.79 -5.98
N SER A 226 8.41 -15.49 -5.48
CA SER A 226 7.22 -14.90 -4.85
C SER A 226 7.52 -14.72 -3.37
N VAL A 227 7.55 -13.47 -2.91
CA VAL A 227 8.01 -13.12 -1.56
C VAL A 227 6.95 -12.43 -0.71
N GLY A 228 5.72 -12.31 -1.20
CA GLY A 228 4.64 -11.71 -0.43
C GLY A 228 4.26 -12.52 0.80
N CYS A 229 3.47 -11.94 1.70
CA CYS A 229 3.04 -12.58 2.93
C CYS A 229 1.87 -13.55 2.71
N GLU A 230 2.06 -14.82 3.07
CA GLU A 230 1.04 -15.87 2.93
C GLU A 230 -0.12 -15.68 3.91
N ALA A 231 0.16 -15.27 5.15
CA ALA A 231 -0.87 -14.99 6.16
C ALA A 231 -1.78 -13.83 5.72
N LEU A 232 -1.21 -12.79 5.12
CA LEU A 232 -1.97 -11.67 4.56
C LEU A 232 -2.85 -12.15 3.38
N ALA A 233 -2.27 -12.91 2.45
CA ALA A 233 -3.02 -13.49 1.33
C ALA A 233 -4.19 -14.37 1.79
N ALA A 234 -4.00 -15.18 2.84
CA ALA A 234 -5.03 -16.03 3.41
C ALA A 234 -6.16 -15.25 4.11
N ARG A 235 -5.90 -14.03 4.59
CA ARG A 235 -6.88 -13.19 5.29
C ARG A 235 -7.71 -12.31 4.35
N LEU A 236 -7.20 -11.99 3.15
CA LEU A 236 -7.86 -11.12 2.17
C LEU A 236 -9.30 -11.53 1.80
N PRO A 237 -9.65 -12.83 1.64
CA PRO A 237 -11.04 -13.22 1.36
C PRO A 237 -12.04 -12.82 2.45
N ARG A 238 -11.58 -12.58 3.69
CA ARG A 238 -12.39 -12.06 4.80
C ARG A 238 -12.35 -10.54 4.90
N LEU A 239 -11.19 -9.94 4.64
CA LEU A 239 -11.03 -8.48 4.75
C LEU A 239 -11.70 -7.74 3.60
N GLN A 240 -11.60 -8.27 2.37
CA GLN A 240 -12.12 -7.71 1.13
C GLN A 240 -12.06 -6.17 1.09
N PRO A 241 -10.86 -5.55 1.21
CA PRO A 241 -10.75 -4.11 1.06
C PRO A 241 -11.06 -3.73 -0.39
N ARG A 242 -11.61 -2.54 -0.62
CA ARG A 242 -11.84 -2.04 -1.98
C ARG A 242 -10.52 -1.69 -2.67
N LEU A 243 -9.55 -1.22 -1.89
CA LEU A 243 -8.21 -0.86 -2.34
C LEU A 243 -7.17 -1.37 -1.33
N HIS A 244 -6.17 -2.09 -1.82
CA HIS A 244 -5.02 -2.50 -1.02
C HIS A 244 -3.75 -1.98 -1.70
N VAL A 245 -3.10 -1.01 -1.06
CA VAL A 245 -1.87 -0.38 -1.54
C VAL A 245 -0.69 -0.89 -0.72
N PHE A 246 0.37 -1.25 -1.42
CA PHE A 246 1.64 -1.69 -0.86
C PHE A 246 2.79 -1.32 -1.79
N GLY A 247 4.02 -1.64 -1.38
CA GLY A 247 5.22 -1.39 -2.14
C GLY A 247 6.26 -2.48 -1.93
N HIS A 248 7.47 -2.09 -1.51
CA HIS A 248 8.60 -2.95 -1.11
C HIS A 248 9.23 -3.77 -2.24
N ILE A 249 8.42 -4.46 -3.05
CA ILE A 249 8.86 -5.25 -4.21
C ILE A 249 8.80 -4.38 -5.45
N HIS A 250 9.80 -3.52 -5.62
CA HIS A 250 9.82 -2.50 -6.69
C HIS A 250 9.69 -3.12 -8.08
N GLU A 251 10.18 -4.35 -8.22
CA GLU A 251 10.24 -5.07 -9.49
C GLU A 251 8.88 -5.64 -9.90
N ASP A 252 7.86 -5.53 -9.05
CA ASP A 252 6.48 -5.88 -9.38
C ASP A 252 5.49 -4.72 -9.24
N HIS A 253 5.97 -3.47 -9.39
CA HIS A 253 5.13 -2.27 -9.55
C HIS A 253 4.00 -2.53 -10.56
N GLY A 254 2.77 -2.16 -10.19
CA GLY A 254 1.62 -2.35 -11.05
C GLY A 254 0.30 -2.48 -10.31
N VAL A 255 -0.69 -3.00 -11.03
CA VAL A 255 -2.07 -3.12 -10.55
C VAL A 255 -2.59 -4.52 -10.86
N ARG A 256 -3.37 -5.06 -9.93
CA ARG A 256 -4.16 -6.29 -10.14
C ARG A 256 -5.55 -6.13 -9.54
N VAL A 257 -6.57 -6.57 -10.28
CA VAL A 257 -7.95 -6.57 -9.79
C VAL A 257 -8.36 -8.00 -9.47
N CYS A 258 -8.95 -8.20 -8.30
CA CYS A 258 -9.49 -9.47 -7.86
C CYS A 258 -10.98 -9.33 -7.59
N GLU A 259 -11.77 -10.29 -8.07
CA GLU A 259 -13.17 -10.42 -7.73
C GLU A 259 -13.37 -11.48 -6.66
N TRP A 260 -14.15 -11.15 -5.64
CA TRP A 260 -14.61 -12.07 -4.62
C TRP A 260 -16.02 -12.55 -4.97
N GLN A 261 -16.20 -13.87 -4.98
CA GLN A 261 -17.53 -14.44 -5.16
C GLN A 261 -18.34 -14.29 -3.86
N SER A 262 -19.50 -13.63 -3.95
CA SER A 262 -20.46 -13.65 -2.84
C SER A 262 -21.05 -15.05 -2.70
N SER A 263 -20.95 -15.64 -1.51
CA SER A 263 -21.69 -16.85 -1.13
C SER A 263 -23.17 -16.52 -0.84
N GLY A 264 -23.87 -15.93 -1.81
CA GLY A 264 -25.29 -15.62 -1.70
C GLY A 264 -26.14 -16.85 -2.05
N THR A 265 -26.52 -17.65 -1.06
CA THR A 265 -27.49 -18.76 -1.23
C THR A 265 -28.95 -18.32 -1.00
N GLY A 266 -29.26 -17.02 -1.14
CA GLY A 266 -30.60 -16.47 -0.97
C GLY A 266 -31.35 -16.33 -2.30
N PRO A 267 -32.63 -16.75 -2.40
CA PRO A 267 -33.45 -16.47 -3.57
C PRO A 267 -33.76 -14.97 -3.63
N GLY A 268 -33.09 -14.23 -4.53
CA GLY A 268 -33.32 -12.80 -4.78
C GLY A 268 -32.07 -11.91 -4.70
N SER A 269 -30.95 -12.41 -4.16
CA SER A 269 -29.66 -11.74 -4.27
C SER A 269 -29.02 -12.10 -5.61
N GLY A 270 -29.01 -11.18 -6.58
CA GLY A 270 -28.11 -11.30 -7.72
C GLY A 270 -26.65 -11.42 -7.23
N PRO A 271 -25.74 -12.02 -8.00
CA PRO A 271 -24.33 -12.10 -7.62
C PRO A 271 -23.72 -10.70 -7.58
N GLY A 272 -23.70 -10.05 -6.42
CA GLY A 272 -22.84 -8.90 -6.21
C GLY A 272 -21.41 -9.40 -6.06
N SER A 273 -20.51 -9.09 -7.01
CA SER A 273 -19.09 -9.35 -6.83
C SER A 273 -18.44 -8.15 -6.14
N HIS A 274 -17.83 -8.37 -4.97
CA HIS A 274 -16.94 -7.38 -4.37
C HIS A 274 -15.61 -7.43 -5.12
N ARG A 275 -14.95 -6.29 -5.32
CA ARG A 275 -13.66 -6.22 -6.00
C ARG A 275 -12.63 -5.51 -5.15
N THR A 276 -11.43 -6.08 -5.11
CA THR A 276 -10.25 -5.42 -4.55
C THR A 276 -9.34 -4.99 -5.69
N VAL A 277 -8.98 -3.71 -5.69
CA VAL A 277 -7.86 -3.18 -6.49
C VAL A 277 -6.60 -3.30 -5.65
N PHE A 278 -5.66 -4.14 -6.08
CA PHE A 278 -4.32 -4.22 -5.51
C PHE A 278 -3.37 -3.32 -6.29
N VAL A 279 -2.58 -2.53 -5.57
CA VAL A 279 -1.61 -1.61 -6.16
C VAL A 279 -0.27 -1.81 -5.48
N ASN A 280 0.72 -2.30 -6.24
CA ASN A 280 2.12 -2.13 -5.88
C ASN A 280 2.56 -0.75 -6.38
N ALA A 281 2.65 0.19 -5.45
CA ALA A 281 2.84 1.61 -5.69
C ALA A 281 4.29 2.08 -5.59
N ALA A 282 5.27 1.17 -5.55
CA ALA A 282 6.69 1.52 -5.48
C ALA A 282 7.06 2.54 -6.58
N ASN A 283 7.55 3.72 -6.20
CA ASN A 283 7.89 4.80 -7.13
C ASN A 283 9.35 4.78 -7.54
N TYR A 284 10.25 4.46 -6.62
CA TYR A 284 11.66 4.31 -6.94
C TYR A 284 11.89 3.02 -7.73
N PRO A 285 12.53 3.06 -8.92
CA PRO A 285 12.79 1.85 -9.67
C PRO A 285 13.92 1.01 -9.04
N GLY A 286 13.57 -0.15 -8.53
CA GLY A 286 14.49 -1.23 -8.15
C GLY A 286 14.74 -2.21 -9.30
N GLY A 287 16.00 -2.66 -9.45
CA GLY A 287 16.43 -3.69 -10.39
C GLY A 287 16.81 -3.24 -11.82
N PRO A 288 17.80 -3.88 -12.49
CA PRO A 288 18.07 -3.63 -13.90
C PRO A 288 16.96 -4.21 -14.79
N ARG A 289 16.22 -3.34 -15.50
CA ARG A 289 15.41 -3.63 -16.71
C ARG A 289 13.94 -3.99 -16.50
N ARG A 290 13.15 -3.19 -15.78
CA ARG A 290 11.69 -3.24 -15.97
C ARG A 290 11.22 -2.29 -17.06
N ARG A 291 10.36 -2.78 -17.95
CA ARG A 291 9.60 -1.96 -18.87
C ARG A 291 8.42 -1.37 -18.10
N GLY A 292 8.34 -0.06 -17.96
CA GLY A 292 7.13 0.57 -17.40
C GLY A 292 5.93 0.38 -18.34
N PRO A 293 4.75 0.86 -17.95
CA PRO A 293 3.49 0.68 -18.71
C PRO A 293 3.56 1.18 -20.17
N ASN A 294 4.49 2.08 -20.48
CA ASN A 294 4.79 2.63 -21.81
C ASN A 294 5.87 1.86 -22.59
N GLY A 295 6.35 0.73 -22.09
CA GLY A 295 7.42 -0.06 -22.71
C GLY A 295 8.84 0.47 -22.48
N ARG A 296 9.01 1.60 -21.77
CA ARG A 296 10.31 2.24 -21.45
C ARG A 296 11.05 1.43 -20.40
N LEU A 297 12.33 1.16 -20.65
CA LEU A 297 13.21 0.52 -19.65
C LEU A 297 13.60 1.55 -18.58
N TYR A 298 13.36 1.21 -17.32
CA TYR A 298 13.88 1.92 -16.17
C TYR A 298 15.08 1.13 -15.63
N GLY A 299 16.25 1.78 -15.58
CA GLY A 299 17.38 1.30 -14.80
C GLY A 299 17.17 1.68 -13.32
N VAL A 300 17.93 1.05 -12.42
CA VAL A 300 17.94 1.42 -10.99
C VAL A 300 18.12 2.93 -10.85
N GLY A 301 17.17 3.60 -10.19
CA GLY A 301 17.19 5.05 -9.99
C GLY A 301 17.12 5.92 -11.25
N GLN A 302 16.79 5.35 -12.43
CA GLN A 302 16.54 6.14 -13.64
C GLN A 302 15.05 6.43 -13.80
N GLY A 303 14.65 7.68 -13.59
CA GLY A 303 13.24 8.08 -13.64
C GLY A 303 12.47 7.62 -12.40
N ALA A 304 11.14 7.60 -12.50
CA ALA A 304 10.26 7.13 -11.46
C ALA A 304 9.15 6.29 -12.09
N PHE A 305 8.69 5.26 -11.39
CA PHE A 305 7.42 4.65 -11.73
C PHE A 305 6.29 5.66 -11.46
N GLN A 306 5.33 5.66 -12.37
CA GLN A 306 4.19 6.57 -12.32
C GLN A 306 3.33 6.26 -11.09
N PRO A 307 2.92 7.27 -10.31
CA PRO A 307 1.88 7.10 -9.29
C PRO A 307 0.65 6.44 -9.90
N VAL A 308 -0.06 5.60 -9.14
CA VAL A 308 -1.29 4.97 -9.63
C VAL A 308 -2.48 5.78 -9.14
N ILE A 309 -3.36 6.18 -10.06
CA ILE A 309 -4.62 6.83 -9.70
C ILE A 309 -5.70 5.76 -9.60
N VAL A 310 -6.42 5.71 -8.49
CA VAL A 310 -7.59 4.85 -8.30
C VAL A 310 -8.79 5.72 -7.94
N ASP A 311 -9.78 5.79 -8.83
CA ASP A 311 -11.07 6.40 -8.55
C ASP A 311 -12.00 5.30 -8.00
N LEU A 312 -12.53 5.49 -6.79
CA LEU A 312 -13.50 4.57 -6.18
C LEU A 312 -14.87 5.24 -6.06
N CYS A 313 -15.92 4.50 -6.41
CA CYS A 313 -17.29 5.00 -6.34
C CYS A 313 -17.76 5.16 -4.88
N ASP A 314 -18.34 6.30 -4.52
CA ASP A 314 -18.72 6.61 -3.14
C ASP A 314 -20.01 5.87 -2.70
N THR A 315 -20.81 5.37 -3.64
CA THR A 315 -22.13 4.79 -3.34
C THR A 315 -22.09 3.31 -2.99
N VAL A 316 -20.91 2.67 -3.10
CA VAL A 316 -20.73 1.28 -2.66
C VAL A 316 -20.76 1.27 -1.13
N PRO A 317 -21.69 0.50 -0.52
CA PRO A 317 -21.80 0.43 0.93
C PRO A 317 -20.47 -0.05 1.54
N PRO A 318 -20.13 0.38 2.77
CA PRO A 318 -18.98 -0.15 3.49
C PRO A 318 -19.06 -1.67 3.54
N SER A 319 -17.92 -2.35 3.48
CA SER A 319 -17.87 -3.79 3.71
C SER A 319 -18.52 -4.06 5.07
N ALA A 320 -19.70 -4.69 5.09
CA ALA A 320 -20.38 -5.03 6.34
C ALA A 320 -19.50 -6.02 7.11
N GLU A 321 -19.28 -5.81 8.41
CA GLU A 321 -18.67 -6.85 9.24
C GLU A 321 -19.41 -8.15 8.95
N ALA A 322 -18.68 -9.18 8.51
CA ALA A 322 -19.26 -10.51 8.43
C ALA A 322 -19.73 -10.84 9.85
N ALA A 323 -21.03 -10.73 10.09
CA ALA A 323 -21.64 -10.97 11.38
C ALA A 323 -21.07 -12.30 11.91
N GLY A 324 -20.40 -12.23 13.05
CA GLY A 324 -19.70 -13.36 13.64
C GLY A 324 -20.61 -14.58 13.67
N SER A 325 -20.24 -15.62 12.93
CA SER A 325 -20.71 -16.96 13.23
C SER A 325 -19.84 -17.48 14.37
N ASP A 326 -20.17 -17.06 15.59
CA ASP A 326 -19.88 -17.84 16.78
C ASP A 326 -20.67 -19.15 16.67
N VAL A 327 -19.98 -20.24 16.31
CA VAL A 327 -20.29 -21.61 16.75
C VAL A 327 -19.03 -22.46 16.78
#